data_AF-A0AAV0IUE2-F1
#
_entry.id   AF-A0AAV0IUE2-F1
#
_cell.length_a   1.000
_cell.length_b   1.000
_cell.length_c   1.000
_cell.angle_alpha   90.00
_cell.angle_beta   90.00
_cell.angle_gamma   90.00
#
_symmetry.space_group_name_H-M   'P 1'
#
loop_
_entity.id
_entity.type
_entity.pdbx_description
1 polymer ?
#
loop_
_entity_poly.entity_id
_entity_poly.type
_entity_poly.pdbx_seq_one_letter_code
_entity_poly.pdbx_strand_id
1 'polypeptide(L)' 'FSLASFLQALLGSRPSCAWHDSLEGRDLLLQGIRWKLECGTMVHITEDVWLPTTPPSRPRLLPHVRLHSSQVSYLIRRQ' A
#
# COMPACT_ATOMS: atom_id res chain seq x y z
N PHE A 1 7.17 2.65 24.06
CA PHE A 1 6.93 1.66 22.99
C PHE A 1 6.58 2.43 21.73
N SER A 2 7.41 2.34 20.69
CA SER A 2 7.08 2.94 19.39
C SER A 2 5.97 2.12 18.76
N LEU A 3 4.84 2.74 18.41
CA LEU A 3 3.72 2.15 17.66
C LEU A 3 4.09 1.94 16.17
N ALA A 4 5.32 1.50 15.90
CA ALA A 4 5.76 1.16 14.57
C ALA A 4 5.03 -0.12 14.12
N SER A 5 4.45 -0.09 12.92
CA SER A 5 3.92 -1.30 12.28
C SER A 5 5.03 -2.36 12.18
N PHE A 6 4.66 -3.64 12.10
CA PHE A 6 5.62 -4.74 11.94
C PHE A 6 6.63 -4.48 10.80
N LEU A 7 6.18 -3.87 9.70
CA LEU A 7 7.02 -3.51 8.55
C LEU A 7 8.08 -2.44 8.86
N GLN A 8 7.92 -1.69 9.95
CA GLN A 8 8.81 -0.60 10.39
C GLN A 8 9.56 -0.93 11.68
N ALA A 9 9.39 -2.14 12.22
CA ALA A 9 9.97 -2.50 13.51
C ALA A 9 11.51 -2.62 13.43
N LEU A 10 12.23 -2.05 14.40
CA LEU A 10 13.69 -2.09 14.43
C LEU A 10 14.21 -3.29 15.25
N LEU A 11 15.41 -3.76 14.92
CA LEU A 11 16.13 -4.71 15.76
C LEU A 11 16.59 -3.98 17.03
N GLY A 12 15.99 -4.32 18.17
CA GLY A 12 16.37 -3.75 19.47
C GLY A 12 17.77 -4.19 19.92
N SER A 13 18.18 -3.81 21.13
CA SER A 13 19.52 -4.11 21.66
C SER A 13 19.72 -5.56 22.11
N ARG A 14 18.65 -6.27 22.48
CA ARG A 14 18.68 -7.71 22.84
C ARG A 14 17.42 -8.44 22.32
N PRO A 15 17.31 -8.64 21.00
CA PRO A 15 16.19 -9.34 20.38
C PRO A 15 16.28 -10.85 20.64
N SER A 16 15.13 -11.54 20.70
CA SER A 16 15.10 -13.01 20.72
C SER A 16 15.50 -13.60 19.36
N CYS A 17 15.88 -14.89 19.31
CA CYS A 17 16.13 -15.59 18.05
C CYS A 17 14.88 -15.56 17.15
N ALA A 18 13.70 -15.85 17.71
CA ALA A 18 12.43 -15.76 16.98
C ALA A 18 12.13 -14.36 16.40
N TRP A 19 12.62 -13.29 17.05
CA TRP A 19 12.48 -11.93 16.53
C TRP A 19 13.42 -11.68 15.34
N HIS A 20 14.64 -12.23 15.36
CA HIS A 20 15.51 -12.19 14.18
C HIS A 20 14.87 -12.89 12.97
N ASP A 21 14.39 -14.12 13.15
CA ASP A 21 13.74 -14.89 12.08
C ASP A 21 12.52 -14.16 11.51
N SER A 22 11.76 -13.49 12.38
CA SER A 22 10.61 -12.67 11.97
C SER A 22 11.03 -11.45 11.15
N LEU A 23 12.13 -10.78 11.50
CA LEU A 23 12.64 -9.64 10.74
C LEU A 23 13.24 -10.06 9.39
N GLU A 24 13.87 -11.23 9.32
CA GLU A 24 14.33 -11.81 8.05
C GLU A 24 13.13 -12.12 7.13
N GLY A 25 12.08 -12.74 7.67
CA GLY A 25 10.82 -12.94 6.94
C GLY A 25 10.16 -11.63 6.48
N ARG A 26 10.22 -10.58 7.30
CA ARG A 26 9.77 -9.23 6.91
C ARG A 26 10.53 -8.71 5.70
N ASP A 27 11.84 -8.89 5.64
CA ASP A 27 12.65 -8.38 4.54
C ASP A 27 12.31 -9.08 3.21
N LEU A 28 11.97 -10.37 3.25
CA LEU A 28 11.39 -11.08 2.11
C LEU A 28 10.00 -10.54 1.73
N LEU A 29 9.15 -10.27 2.73
CA LEU A 29 7.84 -9.66 2.51
C LEU A 29 7.96 -8.27 1.89
N LEU A 30 8.93 -7.45 2.28
CA LEU A 30 9.15 -6.12 1.69
C LEU A 30 9.51 -6.19 0.19
N GLN A 31 10.12 -7.28 -0.26
CA GLN A 31 10.41 -7.51 -1.68
C GLN A 31 9.17 -7.94 -2.49
N GLY A 32 8.21 -8.62 -1.85
CA GLY A 32 7.05 -9.24 -2.51
C GLY A 32 5.69 -8.60 -2.23
N ILE A 33 5.59 -7.76 -1.20
CA ILE A 33 4.34 -7.10 -0.82
C ILE A 33 3.92 -6.19 -1.96
N ARG A 34 2.71 -6.46 -2.46
CA ARG A 34 2.01 -5.56 -3.36
C ARG A 34 1.04 -4.72 -2.55
N TRP A 35 0.89 -3.47 -2.93
CA TRP A 35 0.01 -2.54 -2.25
C TRP A 35 -1.45 -3.02 -2.38
N LYS A 36 -2.15 -3.12 -1.23
CA LYS A 36 -3.57 -3.46 -1.15
C LYS A 36 -4.33 -2.25 -0.65
N LEU A 37 -5.29 -1.79 -1.44
CA LEU A 37 -6.24 -0.75 -1.04
C LEU A 37 -7.14 -1.26 0.08
N GLU A 38 -6.93 -0.78 1.30
CA GLU A 38 -7.86 -1.03 2.41
C GLU A 38 -9.00 0.00 2.45
N CYS A 39 -8.73 1.25 2.10
CA CYS A 39 -9.75 2.30 2.05
C CYS A 39 -9.48 3.29 0.91
N GLY A 40 -10.34 3.28 -0.11
CA GLY A 40 -10.20 4.15 -1.28
C GLY A 40 -10.62 5.61 -1.05
N THR A 41 -11.01 6.02 0.16
CA THR A 41 -11.49 7.39 0.44
C THR A 41 -10.35 8.42 0.55
N MET A 42 -9.12 7.97 0.82
CA MET A 42 -7.94 8.83 0.92
C MET A 42 -7.05 8.78 -0.32
N VAL A 43 -7.41 7.96 -1.31
CA VAL A 43 -6.61 7.72 -2.52
C VAL A 43 -7.30 8.37 -3.71
N HIS A 44 -6.58 9.21 -4.43
CA HIS A 44 -7.07 9.90 -5.61
C HIS A 44 -6.89 9.05 -6.87
N ILE A 45 -7.94 9.00 -7.69
CA ILE A 45 -8.03 8.16 -8.89
C ILE A 45 -6.93 8.50 -9.91
N THR A 46 -6.60 9.78 -10.07
CA THR A 46 -5.67 10.26 -11.10
C THR A 46 -4.33 10.74 -10.58
N GLU A 47 -4.27 11.12 -9.30
CA GLU A 47 -3.07 11.76 -8.73
C GLU A 47 -2.15 10.73 -8.08
N ASP A 48 -2.71 9.62 -7.57
CA ASP A 48 -1.94 8.58 -6.88
C ASP A 48 -1.64 7.38 -7.79
N VAL A 49 -0.49 6.75 -7.53
CA VAL A 49 -0.09 5.50 -8.20
C VAL A 49 -0.67 4.31 -7.43
N TRP A 50 -1.99 4.17 -7.52
CA TRP A 50 -2.74 3.20 -6.74
C TRP A 50 -2.98 1.87 -7.49
N LEU A 51 -2.70 1.82 -8.79
CA LEU A 51 -2.76 0.59 -9.56
C LEU A 51 -1.42 -0.16 -9.50
N PRO A 52 -1.44 -1.51 -9.39
CA PRO A 52 -0.23 -2.32 -9.41
C PRO A 52 0.31 -2.45 -10.85
N THR A 53 0.85 -1.37 -11.40
CA THR A 53 1.50 -1.36 -12.72
C THR A 53 3.03 -1.42 -12.56
N THR A 54 3.70 -2.09 -13.51
CA THR A 54 5.17 -2.11 -13.59
C THR A 54 5.59 -1.55 -14.95
N PRO A 55 6.17 -0.34 -15.03
CA PRO A 55 6.52 0.56 -13.93
C PRO A 55 5.32 1.22 -13.24
N PRO A 56 5.50 1.75 -12.01
CA PRO A 56 4.45 2.48 -11.30
C PRO A 56 4.00 3.69 -12.13
N SER A 57 2.71 3.78 -12.43
CA SER A 57 2.16 4.83 -13.28
C SER A 57 0.81 5.32 -12.79
N ARG A 58 0.56 6.63 -12.95
CA ARG A 58 -0.74 7.21 -12.62
C ARG A 58 -1.79 6.77 -13.64
N PRO A 59 -3.00 6.41 -13.19
CA PRO A 59 -4.07 6.05 -14.10
C PRO A 59 -4.45 7.24 -14.98
N ARG A 60 -4.70 6.99 -16.27
CA ARG A 60 -5.19 8.00 -17.20
C ARG A 60 -6.70 7.89 -17.31
N LEU A 61 -7.40 9.01 -17.11
CA LEU A 61 -8.82 9.07 -17.42
C LEU A 61 -9.03 9.15 -18.92
N LEU A 62 -10.01 8.39 -19.40
CA LEU A 62 -10.49 8.55 -20.76
C LEU A 62 -11.28 9.87 -20.87
N PRO A 63 -11.21 10.59 -22.01
CA PRO A 63 -11.79 11.93 -22.15
C PRO A 63 -13.30 12.03 -21.85
N HIS A 64 -14.03 10.92 -21.96
CA HIS A 64 -15.48 10.86 -21.77
C HIS A 64 -15.89 10.39 -20.37
N VAL A 65 -14.95 9.99 -19.51
CA VAL A 65 -15.25 9.54 -18.15
C VAL A 65 -15.41 10.76 -17.25
N ARG A 66 -16.62 10.98 -16.74
CA ARG A 66 -16.87 12.00 -15.71
C ARG A 66 -16.88 11.37 -14.33
N LEU A 67 -15.92 11.77 -13.51
CA LEU A 67 -15.86 11.40 -12.10
C LEU A 67 -16.67 12.40 -11.28
N HIS A 68 -17.55 11.91 -10.41
CA HIS A 68 -18.24 12.75 -9.42
C HIS A 68 -17.45 12.88 -8.12
N SER A 69 -16.48 11.99 -7.91
CA SER A 69 -15.52 12.03 -6.80
C SER A 69 -14.15 11.68 -7.34
N SER A 70 -13.12 12.35 -6.82
CA SER A 70 -11.72 12.07 -7.12
C SER A 70 -11.20 10.82 -6.41
N GLN A 71 -11.97 10.22 -5.49
CA GLN A 71 -11.50 9.15 -4.62
C GLN A 71 -11.76 7.75 -5.19
N VAL A 72 -10.80 6.84 -5.05
CA VAL A 72 -10.89 5.45 -5.54
C VAL A 72 -12.07 4.69 -4.96
N SER A 73 -12.50 5.02 -3.73
CA SER A 73 -13.68 4.40 -3.10
C SER A 73 -14.95 4.55 -3.95
N TYR A 74 -15.03 5.58 -4.78
CA TYR A 74 -16.13 5.76 -5.73
C TYR A 74 -16.20 4.63 -6.77
N LEU A 75 -15.06 4.12 -7.22
CA LEU A 75 -14.98 3.02 -8.19
C LEU A 75 -15.38 1.68 -7.55
N ILE A 76 -15.08 1.50 -6.26
CA ILE A 76 -15.33 0.26 -5.53
C ILE A 76 -16.83 0.09 -5.21
N ARG A 77 -17.56 1.19 -4.96
CA ARG A 77 -18.98 1.15 -4.55
C ARG A 77 -19.99 0.95 -5.71
N ARG A 78 -19.53 0.79 -6.96
CA ARG A 78 -20.41 0.68 -8.16
C ARG A 78 -20.53 -0.75 -8.72
N GLN A 79 -20.14 -1.78 -7.96
CA GLN A 79 -20.40 -3.18 -8.33
C GLN A 79 -21.65 -3.73 -7.64
#